data_AF-A0A6B2DY25-F1
#
_entry.id   AF-A0A6B2DY25-F1
#
_cell.length_a   1.000
_cell.length_b   1.000
_cell.length_c   1.000
_cell.angle_alpha   90.00
_cell.angle_beta   90.00
_cell.angle_gamma   90.00
#
_symmetry.space_group_name_H-M   'P 1'
#
loop_
_entity.id
_entity.type
_entity.pdbx_description
1 polymer ?
#
loop_
_entity_poly.entity_id
_entity_poly.type
_entity_poly.pdbx_seq_one_letter_code
_entity_poly.pdbx_strand_id
1 'polypeptide(L)'
;LGPRVRPGERPKALVELAAKISEAFGGRPVNPDSPPSVVRALARAGIEVPAARKYLLKGIDHPAVGPLLEYKELSRLFTANGWAWLEEWVDGGRFRPHYVVGGVVSGRWASRGGGALQIPKVLRTCVRADPDWKLVVADAAQLEPRVLTA
;
A
#
# COMPACT_ATOMS: atom_id res chain seq x y z
N LEU A 1 2.88 10.59 -4.93
CA LEU A 1 1.46 10.97 -4.78
C LEU A 1 1.19 12.39 -5.31
N GLY A 2 2.07 13.36 -5.00
CA GLY A 2 1.91 14.76 -5.41
C GLY A 2 1.66 15.66 -4.19
N PRO A 3 1.27 16.93 -4.40
CA PRO A 3 0.80 17.81 -3.34
C PRO A 3 -0.39 17.21 -2.59
N ARG A 4 -0.58 17.65 -1.34
CA ARG A 4 -1.72 17.27 -0.52
C ARG A 4 -3.03 17.73 -1.16
N VAL A 5 -4.02 16.84 -1.16
CA VAL A 5 -5.37 17.08 -1.69
C VAL A 5 -6.40 17.12 -0.56
N ARG A 6 -7.62 17.60 -0.85
CA ARG A 6 -8.70 17.62 0.14
C ARG A 6 -9.22 16.21 0.43
N PRO A 7 -9.83 15.96 1.60
CA PRO A 7 -10.48 14.68 1.88
C PRO A 7 -11.46 14.29 0.75
N GLY A 8 -11.39 13.04 0.31
CA GLY A 8 -12.22 12.52 -0.79
C GLY A 8 -11.68 12.78 -2.20
N GLU A 9 -10.67 13.64 -2.37
CA GLU A 9 -10.03 13.87 -3.66
C GLU A 9 -8.92 12.85 -3.93
N ARG A 10 -8.73 12.53 -5.22
CA ARG A 10 -7.67 11.64 -5.67
C ARG A 10 -6.37 12.45 -5.89
N PRO A 11 -5.22 12.02 -5.33
CA PRO A 11 -3.92 12.62 -5.61
C PRO A 11 -3.58 12.67 -7.10
N LYS A 12 -2.83 13.70 -7.52
CA LYS A 12 -2.39 13.93 -8.91
C LYS A 12 -1.84 12.66 -9.58
N ALA A 13 -0.92 11.95 -8.91
CA ALA A 13 -0.33 10.73 -9.48
C ALA A 13 -1.36 9.63 -9.75
N LEU A 14 -2.38 9.49 -8.90
CA LEU A 14 -3.45 8.50 -9.11
C LEU A 14 -4.43 8.96 -10.21
N VAL A 15 -4.66 10.26 -10.37
CA VAL A 15 -5.44 10.80 -11.49
C VAL A 15 -4.76 10.49 -12.82
N GLU A 16 -3.46 10.78 -12.93
CA GLU A 16 -2.66 10.51 -14.11
C GLU A 16 -2.62 9.01 -14.45
N LEU A 17 -2.43 8.15 -13.45
CA LEU A 17 -2.47 6.69 -13.66
C LEU A 17 -3.86 6.22 -14.10
N ALA A 18 -4.94 6.75 -13.55
CA ALA A 18 -6.30 6.40 -13.96
C ALA A 18 -6.59 6.80 -15.42
N ALA A 19 -6.06 7.95 -15.86
CA ALA A 19 -6.13 8.38 -17.26
C ALA A 19 -5.37 7.41 -18.17
N LYS A 20 -4.09 7.10 -17.85
CA LYS A 20 -3.27 6.14 -18.60
C LYS A 20 -3.91 4.75 -18.71
N ILE A 21 -4.56 4.28 -17.64
CA ILE A 21 -5.29 3.01 -17.63
C ILE A 21 -6.45 3.07 -18.62
N SER A 22 -7.22 4.16 -18.62
CA SER A 22 -8.37 4.31 -19.51
C SER A 22 -7.92 4.45 -20.98
N GLU A 23 -6.85 5.20 -21.24
CA GLU A 23 -6.21 5.30 -22.56
C GLU A 23 -5.75 3.93 -23.08
N ALA A 24 -5.10 3.13 -22.22
CA ALA A 24 -4.65 1.77 -22.58
C ALA A 24 -5.81 0.79 -22.88
N PHE A 25 -7.04 1.13 -22.49
CA PHE A 25 -8.26 0.41 -22.87
C PHE A 25 -9.05 1.13 -23.99
N GLY A 26 -8.36 1.89 -24.85
CA GLY A 26 -8.97 2.57 -25.99
C GLY A 26 -9.76 3.83 -25.61
N GLY A 27 -9.38 4.50 -24.52
CA GLY A 27 -10.01 5.74 -24.06
C GLY A 27 -11.33 5.55 -23.29
N ARG A 28 -11.82 4.31 -23.15
CA ARG A 28 -13.02 4.04 -22.37
C ARG A 28 -12.72 4.21 -20.87
N PRO A 29 -13.53 4.98 -20.11
CA PRO A 29 -13.31 5.15 -18.67
C PRO A 29 -13.30 3.81 -17.92
N VAL A 30 -12.22 3.56 -17.18
CA VAL A 30 -12.09 2.41 -16.26
C VAL A 30 -11.87 2.94 -14.85
N ASN A 31 -12.62 2.41 -13.88
CA ASN A 31 -12.41 2.74 -12.47
C ASN A 31 -11.39 1.77 -11.85
N PRO A 32 -10.14 2.16 -11.60
CA PRO A 32 -9.11 1.24 -11.10
C PRO A 32 -9.31 0.84 -9.63
N ASP A 33 -10.11 1.60 -8.87
CA ASP A 33 -10.47 1.27 -7.48
C ASP A 33 -11.52 0.16 -7.40
N SER A 34 -12.21 -0.14 -8.52
CA SER A 34 -13.25 -1.16 -8.58
C SER A 34 -12.71 -2.44 -9.25
N PRO A 35 -12.44 -3.52 -8.49
CA PRO A 35 -11.98 -4.78 -9.08
C PRO A 35 -12.89 -5.31 -10.21
N PRO A 36 -14.23 -5.27 -10.10
CA PRO A 36 -15.11 -5.66 -11.21
C PRO A 36 -14.97 -4.77 -12.45
N SER A 37 -14.69 -3.48 -12.29
CA SER A 37 -14.45 -2.58 -13.44
C SER A 37 -13.21 -2.99 -14.22
N VAL A 38 -12.12 -3.34 -13.52
CA VAL A 38 -10.88 -3.82 -14.12
C VAL A 38 -11.06 -5.16 -14.82
N VAL A 39 -11.73 -6.13 -14.18
CA VAL A 39 -12.02 -7.44 -14.79
C VAL A 39 -12.81 -7.26 -16.08
N ARG A 40 -13.88 -6.46 -16.06
CA ARG A 40 -14.66 -6.18 -17.27
C ARG A 40 -13.86 -5.44 -18.35
N ALA A 41 -12.88 -4.62 -17.98
CA ALA A 41 -12.02 -3.93 -18.94
C ALA A 41 -11.09 -4.90 -19.66
N LEU A 42 -10.48 -5.83 -18.92
CA LEU A 42 -9.63 -6.88 -19.46
C LEU A 42 -10.42 -7.85 -20.35
N ALA A 43 -11.61 -8.28 -19.92
CA ALA A 43 -12.47 -9.15 -20.71
C ALA A 43 -12.84 -8.52 -22.07
N ARG A 44 -13.11 -7.21 -22.11
CA ARG A 44 -13.34 -6.48 -23.38
C ARG A 44 -12.12 -6.41 -24.28
N ALA A 45 -10.92 -6.52 -23.72
CA ALA A 45 -9.66 -6.63 -24.46
C ALA A 45 -9.32 -8.09 -24.80
N GLY A 46 -10.23 -9.05 -24.59
CA GLY A 46 -10.04 -10.47 -24.87
C GLY A 46 -9.25 -11.22 -23.78
N ILE A 47 -9.06 -10.63 -22.60
CA ILE A 47 -8.26 -11.18 -21.51
C ILE A 47 -9.17 -11.54 -20.34
N GLU A 48 -9.43 -12.83 -20.17
CA GLU A 48 -10.22 -13.35 -19.05
C GLU A 48 -9.37 -13.53 -17.79
N VAL A 49 -9.81 -12.92 -16.69
CA VAL A 49 -9.19 -13.09 -15.37
C VAL A 49 -10.24 -13.29 -14.30
N PRO A 50 -10.03 -14.22 -13.34
CA PRO A 50 -11.02 -14.48 -12.29
C PRO A 50 -11.11 -13.33 -11.28
N ALA A 51 -10.05 -12.51 -11.14
CA ALA A 51 -10.04 -11.35 -10.25
C ALA A 51 -8.93 -10.35 -10.60
N ALA A 52 -9.11 -9.09 -10.22
CA ALA A 52 -8.09 -8.03 -10.35
C ALA A 52 -7.04 -8.05 -9.21
N ARG A 53 -6.51 -9.24 -8.88
CA ARG A 53 -5.45 -9.41 -7.87
C ARG A 53 -4.09 -9.17 -8.50
N LYS A 54 -3.18 -8.53 -7.75
CA LYS A 54 -1.83 -8.17 -8.23
C LYS A 54 -1.09 -9.33 -8.89
N TYR A 55 -1.09 -10.52 -8.27
CA TYR A 55 -0.37 -11.68 -8.79
C TYR A 55 -0.97 -12.23 -10.11
N LEU A 56 -2.29 -12.14 -10.28
CA LEU A 56 -2.96 -12.53 -11.53
C LEU A 56 -2.65 -11.53 -12.65
N LEU A 57 -2.61 -10.24 -12.32
CA LEU A 57 -2.34 -9.19 -13.31
C LEU A 57 -0.89 -9.20 -13.81
N LYS A 58 0.08 -9.58 -12.96
CA LYS A 58 1.51 -9.53 -13.29
C LYS A 58 1.93 -10.37 -14.51
N GLY A 59 1.20 -11.43 -14.81
CA GLY A 59 1.52 -12.33 -15.93
C GLY A 59 0.88 -11.94 -17.26
N ILE A 60 0.14 -10.83 -17.30
CA ILE A 60 -0.64 -10.43 -18.47
C ILE A 60 0.16 -9.45 -19.32
N ASP A 61 0.26 -9.74 -20.62
CA ASP A 61 0.84 -8.83 -21.60
C ASP A 61 -0.23 -7.87 -22.12
N HIS A 62 -0.40 -6.73 -21.44
CA HIS A 62 -1.30 -5.67 -21.86
C HIS A 62 -0.81 -4.31 -21.34
N PRO A 63 -0.85 -3.22 -22.13
CA PRO A 63 -0.29 -1.91 -21.76
C PRO A 63 -0.88 -1.33 -20.47
N ALA A 64 -2.13 -1.65 -20.13
CA ALA A 64 -2.77 -1.20 -18.90
C ALA A 64 -2.23 -1.86 -17.61
N VAL A 65 -1.52 -3.01 -17.69
CA VAL A 65 -1.13 -3.80 -16.52
C VAL A 65 -0.13 -3.07 -15.64
N GLY A 66 0.94 -2.51 -16.22
CA GLY A 66 1.93 -1.72 -15.48
C GLY A 66 1.27 -0.57 -14.69
N PRO A 67 0.52 0.33 -15.35
CA PRO A 67 -0.24 1.39 -14.70
C PRO A 67 -1.22 0.90 -13.63
N LEU A 68 -1.93 -0.22 -13.85
CA LEU A 68 -2.84 -0.81 -12.87
C LEU A 68 -2.12 -1.27 -11.60
N LEU A 69 -0.95 -1.89 -11.75
CA LEU A 69 -0.15 -2.35 -10.61
C LEU A 69 0.39 -1.18 -9.80
N GLU A 70 0.92 -0.17 -10.46
CA GLU A 70 1.40 1.06 -9.82
C GLU A 70 0.26 1.81 -9.12
N TYR A 71 -0.89 1.95 -9.79
CA TYR A 71 -2.08 2.55 -9.21
C TYR A 71 -2.50 1.82 -7.92
N LYS A 72 -2.57 0.49 -7.93
CA LYS A 72 -2.94 -0.30 -6.74
C LYS A 72 -1.95 -0.10 -5.59
N GLU A 73 -0.66 0.02 -5.88
CA GLU A 73 0.36 0.29 -4.86
C GLU A 73 0.21 1.67 -4.25
N LEU A 74 0.10 2.71 -5.09
CA LEU A 74 -0.04 4.09 -4.64
C LEU A 74 -1.40 4.36 -3.98
N SER A 75 -2.48 3.75 -4.46
CA SER A 75 -3.82 3.86 -3.86
C SER A 75 -3.83 3.23 -2.46
N ARG A 76 -3.22 2.05 -2.29
CA ARG A 76 -3.06 1.45 -0.96
C ARG A 76 -2.19 2.29 -0.04
N LEU A 77 -1.09 2.87 -0.55
CA LEU A 77 -0.26 3.79 0.23
C LEU A 77 -1.05 5.03 0.67
N PHE A 78 -1.80 5.65 -0.24
CA PHE A 78 -2.60 6.83 0.03
C PHE A 78 -3.69 6.54 1.08
N THR A 79 -4.42 5.43 0.93
CA THR A 79 -5.50 5.08 1.86
C THR A 79 -4.99 4.63 3.23
N ALA A 80 -3.91 3.83 3.28
CA ALA A 80 -3.43 3.26 4.54
C ALA A 80 -2.44 4.17 5.29
N ASN A 81 -1.64 4.95 4.58
CA ASN A 81 -0.54 5.75 5.14
C ASN A 81 -0.41 7.13 4.47
N GLY A 82 -1.51 7.68 3.94
CA GLY A 82 -1.55 9.01 3.35
C GLY A 82 -1.63 10.13 4.39
N TRP A 83 -2.12 11.30 3.97
CA TRP A 83 -2.11 12.49 4.84
C TRP A 83 -2.99 12.35 6.08
N ALA A 84 -4.16 11.74 5.99
CA ALA A 84 -5.02 11.52 7.16
C ALA A 84 -4.32 10.64 8.20
N TRP A 85 -3.59 9.60 7.75
CA TRP A 85 -2.77 8.78 8.63
C TRP A 85 -1.61 9.58 9.24
N LEU A 86 -0.95 10.46 8.48
CA LEU A 86 0.09 11.33 9.01
C LEU A 86 -0.46 12.26 10.11
N GLU A 87 -1.62 12.87 9.89
CA GLU A 87 -2.24 13.76 10.89
C GLU A 87 -2.64 13.04 12.17
N GLU A 88 -3.15 11.81 12.04
CA GLU A 88 -3.61 11.04 13.19
C GLU A 88 -2.43 10.47 14.01
N TRP A 89 -1.37 10.02 13.33
CA TRP A 89 -0.32 9.23 13.97
C TRP A 89 1.04 9.90 14.07
N VAL A 90 1.23 11.10 13.48
CA VAL A 90 2.48 11.85 13.54
C VAL A 90 2.25 13.23 14.12
N ASP A 91 2.92 13.52 15.23
CA ASP A 91 2.89 14.83 15.89
C ASP A 91 4.30 15.28 16.29
N GLY A 92 4.62 16.55 16.01
CA GLY A 92 5.95 17.11 16.23
C GLY A 92 7.07 16.35 15.49
N GLY A 93 6.77 15.81 14.30
CA GLY A 93 7.72 15.00 13.53
C GLY A 93 7.95 13.58 14.06
N ARG A 94 7.20 13.15 15.10
CA ARG A 94 7.32 11.83 15.71
C ARG A 94 6.10 10.97 15.43
N PHE A 95 6.33 9.74 14.99
CA PHE A 95 5.30 8.72 14.88
C PHE A 95 4.93 8.18 16.27
N ARG A 96 3.65 8.24 16.63
CA ARG A 96 3.11 7.90 17.97
C ARG A 96 2.07 6.77 17.89
N PRO A 97 2.48 5.54 17.56
CA PRO A 97 1.58 4.40 17.50
C PRO A 97 1.15 3.91 18.88
N HIS A 98 0.01 3.22 18.94
CA HIS A 98 -0.46 2.55 20.14
C HIS A 98 -0.24 1.03 20.02
N TYR A 99 0.60 0.46 20.89
CA TYR A 99 0.84 -0.98 20.97
C TYR A 99 -0.14 -1.66 21.92
N VAL A 100 -0.54 -2.88 21.59
CA VAL A 100 -1.40 -3.74 22.40
C VAL A 100 -0.66 -5.04 22.68
N VAL A 101 -0.28 -5.24 23.94
CA VAL A 101 0.37 -6.48 24.38
C VAL A 101 -0.66 -7.62 24.38
N GLY A 102 -0.27 -8.78 23.85
CA GLY A 102 -1.17 -9.95 23.79
C GLY A 102 -2.43 -9.72 22.96
N GLY A 103 -2.38 -8.83 21.96
CA GLY A 103 -3.56 -8.43 21.18
C GLY A 103 -4.13 -9.52 20.26
N VAL A 104 -3.47 -10.68 20.16
CA VAL A 104 -3.95 -11.85 19.41
C VAL A 104 -3.73 -13.13 20.22
N VAL A 105 -4.49 -14.19 19.90
CA VAL A 105 -4.51 -15.48 20.62
C VAL A 105 -3.16 -16.18 20.73
N SER A 106 -2.20 -15.85 19.87
CA SER A 106 -0.82 -16.37 19.94
C SER A 106 0.07 -15.65 20.96
N GLY A 107 -0.46 -14.65 21.68
CA GLY A 107 0.30 -13.80 22.59
C GLY A 107 1.12 -12.69 21.92
N ARG A 108 1.13 -12.63 20.57
CA ARG A 108 1.84 -11.57 19.82
C ARG A 108 1.25 -10.19 20.11
N TRP A 109 2.09 -9.17 19.98
CA TRP A 109 1.66 -7.78 20.08
C TRP A 109 0.84 -7.41 18.85
N ALA A 110 -0.11 -6.50 19.06
CA ALA A 110 -0.87 -5.85 18.00
C ALA A 110 -0.66 -4.32 18.08
N SER A 111 -1.26 -3.58 17.15
CA SER A 111 -1.34 -2.12 17.22
C SER A 111 -2.77 -1.67 17.04
N ARG A 112 -3.20 -0.65 17.80
CA ARG A 112 -4.46 0.06 17.53
C ARG A 112 -4.19 1.14 16.50
N GLY A 113 -4.79 1.00 15.33
CA GLY A 113 -4.55 1.91 14.21
C GLY A 113 -3.06 2.04 13.86
N GLY A 114 -2.70 3.10 13.12
CA GLY A 114 -1.33 3.56 12.92
C GLY A 114 -0.37 2.65 12.14
N GLY A 115 -0.63 1.35 12.02
CA GLY A 115 0.25 0.42 11.33
C GLY A 115 1.62 0.26 11.99
N ALA A 116 1.70 0.35 13.32
CA ALA A 116 2.96 0.34 14.09
C ALA A 116 3.87 -0.86 13.78
N LEU A 117 3.25 -2.00 13.50
CA LEU A 117 3.93 -3.26 13.19
C LEU A 117 4.12 -3.49 11.68
N GLN A 118 3.56 -2.62 10.84
CA GLN A 118 3.46 -2.81 9.39
C GLN A 118 3.66 -1.49 8.63
N ILE A 119 4.80 -0.82 8.84
CA ILE A 119 5.17 0.35 8.02
C ILE A 119 5.61 -0.13 6.62
N PRO A 120 4.97 0.38 5.53
CA PRO A 120 5.36 0.04 4.17
C PRO A 120 6.83 0.33 3.89
N LYS A 121 7.51 -0.55 3.14
CA LYS A 121 8.94 -0.43 2.83
C LYS A 121 9.33 0.96 2.31
N VAL A 122 8.50 1.55 1.43
CA VAL A 122 8.74 2.89 0.88
C VAL A 122 8.79 3.98 1.96
N LEU A 123 7.94 3.89 2.99
CA LEU A 123 7.89 4.85 4.10
C LEU A 123 8.95 4.61 5.16
N ARG A 124 9.57 3.43 5.22
CA ARG A 124 10.67 3.18 6.18
C ARG A 124 11.85 4.14 5.95
N THR A 125 11.98 4.67 4.73
CA THR A 125 12.96 5.72 4.42
C THR A 125 12.65 7.06 5.07
N CYS A 126 11.45 7.29 5.58
CA CYS A 126 11.10 8.50 6.32
C CYS A 126 11.45 8.39 7.81
N VAL A 127 11.75 7.19 8.31
CA VAL A 127 12.12 6.98 9.71
C VAL A 127 13.59 7.38 9.88
N ARG A 128 13.84 8.35 10.76
CA ARG A 128 15.15 8.94 11.02
C ARG A 128 15.41 8.99 12.52
N ALA A 129 16.66 8.80 12.90
CA ALA A 129 17.11 9.16 14.25
C ALA A 129 17.24 10.70 14.34
N ASP A 130 17.15 11.22 15.57
CA ASP A 130 17.44 12.63 15.84
C ASP A 130 18.91 12.96 15.52
N PRO A 131 19.26 14.24 15.31
CA PRO A 131 20.67 14.65 15.13
C PRO A 131 21.57 14.07 16.23
N ASP A 132 22.75 13.58 15.86
CA ASP A 132 23.72 12.92 16.75
C ASP A 132 23.29 11.56 17.34
N TRP A 133 22.09 11.07 17.00
CA TRP A 133 21.63 9.73 17.35
C TRP A 133 21.73 8.74 16.18
N LYS A 134 21.74 7.43 16.52
CA LYS A 134 21.67 6.34 15.54
C LYS A 134 20.46 5.46 15.82
N LEU A 135 19.76 5.08 14.76
CA LEU A 135 18.71 4.07 14.84
C LEU A 135 19.36 2.69 14.73
N VAL A 136 19.18 1.86 15.76
CA VAL A 136 19.65 0.46 15.77
C VAL A 136 18.45 -0.45 15.55
N VAL A 137 18.57 -1.36 14.57
CA VAL A 137 17.56 -2.37 14.27
C VAL A 137 18.17 -3.73 14.54
N ALA A 138 17.53 -4.49 15.44
CA ALA A 138 17.90 -5.87 15.75
C ALA A 138 16.73 -6.79 15.43
N ASP A 139 17.01 -7.87 14.71
CA ASP A 139 16.02 -8.87 14.30
C ASP A 139 16.53 -10.27 14.65
N ALA A 140 15.64 -11.14 15.11
CA ALA A 140 15.99 -12.50 15.50
C ALA A 140 16.05 -13.42 14.28
N ALA A 141 17.27 -13.78 13.88
CA ALA A 141 17.49 -14.67 12.74
C ALA A 141 16.81 -16.04 12.94
N GLN A 142 15.95 -16.42 11.98
CA GLN A 142 15.26 -17.72 11.97
C GLN A 142 14.50 -18.02 13.27
N LEU A 143 13.87 -17.01 13.88
CA LEU A 143 13.16 -17.16 15.15
C LEU A 143 12.17 -18.34 15.14
N GLU A 144 11.27 -18.39 14.16
CA GLU A 144 10.23 -19.43 14.10
C GLU A 144 10.84 -20.85 13.95
N PRO A 145 11.76 -21.12 13.01
CA PRO A 145 12.46 -22.40 12.96
C PRO A 145 13.20 -22.77 14.26
N ARG A 146 13.90 -21.83 14.88
CA ARG A 146 14.69 -22.09 16.10
C ARG A 146 13.82 -22.47 17.28
N VAL A 147 12.65 -21.85 17.43
CA VAL A 147 11.68 -22.20 18.47
C VAL A 147 11.13 -23.61 18.27
N LEU A 148 10.92 -24.04 17.02
CA LEU A 148 10.43 -25.40 16.72
C LEU A 148 11.45 -26.50 17.03
N THR A 149 12.75 -26.18 17.02
CA THR A 149 13.83 -27.16 17.23
C THR A 149 14.45 -27.11 18.63
N ALA A 150 13.96 -26.25 19.52
CA ALA A 150 14.48 -26.03 20.87
C ALA A 150 13.97 -27.06 21.89
#